data_AF-A0A2V3IN65-F1
#
_entry.id   AF-A0A2V3IN65-F1
#
_cell.length_a   1.000
_cell.length_b   1.000
_cell.length_c   1.000
_cell.angle_alpha   90.00
_cell.angle_beta   90.00
_cell.angle_gamma   90.00
#
_symmetry.space_group_name_H-M   'P 1'
#
loop_
_entity.id
_entity.type
_entity.pdbx_description
1 polymer ?
#
loop_
_entity_poly.entity_id
_entity_poly.type
_entity_poly.pdbx_seq_one_letter_code
_entity_poly.pdbx_strand_id
1 'polypeptide(L)'
;MAVQRSKLRPKNASDSKPESQKRVRNNGWFANNPSKAYYEKFSLIWAPASMFVLLVLVLGTPLYKYCDKNSYLAITLIGCLPGFVLPVLFPCDADRGKPYSQRFWVKGTIWIAIFGFYGNYFWTHYFYQLLGAKYLFDSYRINDVPVVCFTSTFFYFTFYFSFSNLLLRRLATSIAHLPRYAQSIIWWTNILVLSYVTAVFEAVSIEHFPLYTFDDRESFVTIGSMFYALYFVVGFPMFFALDEYEQEKADATIARNITLQETAVNACGAAAIVTVLLDVWRLTLGSLEQLGSGMTSRLPFVYQSNTTDTICQVSPEHVITMSECAEVAKGWANDQFTKVASSVQHGLAQLDQAISSGWLGYWH
;
A
#
# COMPACT_ATOMS: atom_id res chain seq x y z
N MET A 1 -46.82 67.36 43.56
CA MET A 1 -46.81 66.65 42.26
C MET A 1 -45.80 65.53 42.33
N ALA A 2 -46.28 64.29 42.45
CA ALA A 2 -45.48 63.08 42.45
C ALA A 2 -45.28 62.61 41.00
N VAL A 3 -44.05 62.22 40.63
CA VAL A 3 -43.80 61.36 39.47
C VAL A 3 -42.71 60.36 39.85
N GLN A 4 -43.15 59.12 40.11
CA GLN A 4 -42.30 57.93 40.20
C GLN A 4 -41.54 57.73 38.88
N ARG A 5 -40.21 57.70 38.92
CA ARG A 5 -39.39 57.13 37.83
C ARG A 5 -39.06 55.69 38.17
N SER A 6 -39.60 54.80 37.35
CA SER A 6 -39.44 53.35 37.39
C SER A 6 -38.00 52.93 37.08
N LYS A 7 -37.59 51.86 37.76
CA LYS A 7 -36.30 51.17 37.64
C LYS A 7 -36.09 50.63 36.22
N LEU A 8 -34.98 51.00 35.59
CA LEU A 8 -34.40 50.24 34.48
C LEU A 8 -33.01 49.76 34.90
N ARG A 9 -32.94 48.47 35.23
CA ARG A 9 -31.71 47.73 35.54
C ARG A 9 -30.98 47.47 34.21
N PRO A 10 -29.67 47.74 34.07
CA PRO A 10 -28.94 47.35 32.86
C PRO A 10 -28.85 45.82 32.78
N LYS A 11 -29.20 45.26 31.62
CA LYS A 11 -29.02 43.84 31.30
C LYS A 11 -27.52 43.55 31.21
N ASN A 12 -27.04 42.63 32.04
CA ASN A 12 -25.70 42.06 31.96
C ASN A 12 -25.49 41.40 30.59
N ALA A 13 -24.47 41.86 29.87
CA ALA A 13 -23.93 41.19 28.69
C ALA A 13 -22.93 40.10 29.12
N SER A 14 -23.44 39.00 29.68
CA SER A 14 -22.61 37.86 30.09
C SER A 14 -23.32 36.52 29.87
N ASP A 15 -24.07 36.38 28.77
CA ASP A 15 -24.82 35.16 28.47
C ASP A 15 -24.61 34.69 27.01
N SER A 16 -23.35 34.71 26.56
CA SER A 16 -22.94 33.89 25.42
C SER A 16 -22.39 32.56 25.95
N LYS A 17 -23.29 31.58 26.07
CA LYS A 17 -22.88 30.18 26.23
C LYS A 17 -21.94 29.83 25.06
N PRO A 18 -20.77 29.20 25.30
CA PRO A 18 -20.02 28.62 24.21
C PRO A 18 -20.90 27.55 23.58
N GLU A 19 -21.24 27.77 22.31
CA GLU A 19 -21.92 26.81 21.47
C GLU A 19 -21.08 25.53 21.50
N SER A 20 -21.58 24.51 22.21
CA SER A 20 -20.89 23.24 22.35
C SER A 20 -20.77 22.65 20.96
N GLN A 21 -19.58 22.78 20.35
CA GLN A 21 -19.23 22.06 19.15
C GLN A 21 -19.58 20.60 19.40
N LYS A 22 -20.65 20.15 18.75
CA LYS A 22 -21.12 18.76 18.77
C LYS A 22 -19.94 17.94 18.28
N ARG A 23 -19.18 17.35 19.21
CA ARG A 23 -18.05 16.47 18.92
C ARG A 23 -18.65 15.30 18.17
N VAL A 24 -18.60 15.36 16.83
CA VAL A 24 -19.04 14.27 15.96
C VAL A 24 -18.22 13.07 16.38
N ARG A 25 -18.85 12.11 17.08
CA ARG A 25 -18.21 10.83 17.37
C ARG A 25 -17.98 10.17 16.02
N ASN A 26 -16.73 10.22 15.57
CA ASN A 26 -16.31 9.49 14.39
C ASN A 26 -16.42 8.01 14.73
N ASN A 27 -16.95 7.18 13.82
CA ASN A 27 -17.23 5.75 14.07
C ASN A 27 -15.95 4.88 14.26
N GLY A 28 -14.78 5.50 14.47
CA GLY A 28 -13.49 4.85 14.67
C GLY A 28 -12.85 4.26 13.40
N TRP A 29 -13.55 4.27 12.27
CA TRP A 29 -13.06 3.68 11.01
C TRP A 29 -12.18 4.64 10.20
N PHE A 30 -12.61 5.89 10.02
CA PHE A 30 -11.88 6.90 9.25
C PHE A 30 -11.12 7.87 10.16
N ALA A 31 -10.11 8.53 9.59
CA ALA A 31 -9.31 9.51 10.31
C ALA A 31 -10.17 10.61 10.97
N ASN A 32 -9.71 11.13 12.10
CA ASN A 32 -10.32 12.31 12.73
C ASN A 32 -10.01 13.60 11.94
N ASN A 33 -8.92 13.60 11.18
CA ASN A 33 -8.62 14.68 10.25
C ASN A 33 -9.59 14.60 9.06
N PRO A 34 -10.46 15.60 8.83
CA PRO A 34 -11.44 15.57 7.76
C PRO A 34 -10.82 15.52 6.36
N SER A 35 -9.62 16.09 6.16
CA SER A 35 -8.87 16.03 4.90
C SER A 35 -8.40 14.59 4.62
N LYS A 36 -7.79 13.94 5.62
CA LYS A 36 -7.35 12.54 5.54
C LYS A 36 -8.54 11.58 5.38
N ALA A 37 -9.61 11.78 6.15
CA ALA A 37 -10.81 10.96 6.08
C ALA A 37 -11.48 11.03 4.70
N TYR A 38 -11.50 12.20 4.08
CA TYR A 38 -11.99 12.36 2.71
C TYR A 38 -11.13 11.57 1.72
N TYR A 39 -9.80 11.69 1.81
CA TYR A 39 -8.89 10.92 0.97
C TYR A 39 -9.04 9.40 1.17
N GLU A 40 -9.15 8.91 2.41
CA GLU A 40 -9.36 7.48 2.71
C GLU A 40 -10.65 6.97 2.08
N LYS A 41 -11.78 7.66 2.30
CA LYS A 41 -13.08 7.27 1.70
C LYS A 41 -13.02 7.22 0.19
N PHE A 42 -12.40 8.22 -0.41
CA PHE A 42 -12.31 8.35 -1.85
C PHE A 42 -11.39 7.28 -2.45
N SER A 43 -10.17 7.14 -1.90
CA SER A 43 -9.17 6.16 -2.34
C SER A 43 -9.64 4.71 -2.26
N LEU A 44 -10.40 4.35 -1.22
CA LEU A 44 -10.99 3.03 -1.07
C LEU A 44 -12.05 2.67 -2.12
N ILE A 45 -12.46 3.62 -2.97
CA ILE A 45 -13.40 3.37 -4.06
C ILE A 45 -12.65 3.34 -5.40
N TRP A 46 -11.92 4.41 -5.73
CA TRP A 46 -11.34 4.54 -7.08
C TRP A 46 -10.12 3.65 -7.29
N ALA A 47 -9.31 3.43 -6.24
CA ALA A 47 -8.09 2.64 -6.37
C ALA A 47 -8.42 1.15 -6.62
N PRO A 48 -9.34 0.51 -5.84
CA PRO A 48 -9.84 -0.83 -6.17
C PRO A 48 -10.50 -0.92 -7.54
N ALA A 49 -11.24 0.10 -7.97
CA ALA A 49 -11.82 0.13 -9.32
C ALA A 49 -10.73 0.10 -10.41
N SER A 50 -9.64 0.83 -10.21
CA SER A 50 -8.49 0.86 -11.12
C SER A 50 -7.72 -0.47 -11.11
N MET A 51 -7.55 -1.06 -9.93
CA MET A 51 -7.00 -2.41 -9.77
C MET A 51 -7.86 -3.45 -10.48
N PHE A 52 -9.19 -3.37 -10.34
CA PHE A 52 -10.12 -4.29 -10.99
C PHE A 52 -10.01 -4.22 -12.52
N VAL A 53 -9.94 -3.02 -13.08
CA VAL A 53 -9.73 -2.84 -14.53
C VAL A 53 -8.43 -3.49 -14.97
N LEU A 54 -7.32 -3.24 -14.27
CA LEU A 54 -6.03 -3.82 -14.67
C LEU A 54 -6.02 -5.35 -14.44
N LEU A 55 -6.21 -5.82 -13.21
CA LEU A 55 -6.06 -7.22 -12.84
C LEU A 55 -7.11 -8.11 -13.47
N VAL A 56 -8.38 -7.73 -13.35
CA VAL A 56 -9.48 -8.62 -13.73
C VAL A 56 -9.80 -8.48 -15.20
N LEU A 57 -9.96 -7.25 -15.69
CA LEU A 57 -10.37 -7.05 -17.08
C LEU A 57 -9.23 -7.19 -18.08
N VAL A 58 -8.05 -6.65 -17.78
CA VAL A 58 -6.92 -6.68 -18.72
C VAL A 58 -6.07 -7.94 -18.56
N LEU A 59 -5.52 -8.17 -17.36
CA LEU A 59 -4.59 -9.29 -17.12
C LEU A 59 -5.33 -10.63 -16.95
N GLY A 60 -6.54 -10.63 -16.38
CA GLY A 60 -7.36 -11.81 -16.14
C GLY A 60 -8.16 -12.30 -17.35
N THR A 61 -8.11 -11.58 -18.48
CA THR A 61 -8.78 -11.99 -19.73
C THR A 61 -7.79 -11.98 -20.90
N PRO A 62 -8.13 -12.54 -22.08
CA PRO A 62 -7.28 -12.42 -23.26
C PRO A 62 -7.02 -10.99 -23.76
N LEU A 63 -7.61 -9.94 -23.16
CA LEU A 63 -7.37 -8.54 -23.54
C LEU A 63 -5.89 -8.15 -23.46
N TYR A 64 -5.12 -8.73 -22.53
CA TYR A 64 -3.69 -8.44 -22.43
C TYR A 64 -2.94 -8.70 -23.76
N LYS A 65 -3.40 -9.65 -24.59
CA LYS A 65 -2.76 -9.98 -25.89
C LYS A 65 -2.88 -8.86 -26.91
N TYR A 66 -3.88 -7.98 -26.77
CA TYR A 66 -4.12 -6.86 -27.68
C TYR A 66 -3.51 -5.55 -27.16
N CYS A 67 -2.90 -5.57 -25.97
CA CYS A 67 -2.28 -4.40 -25.38
C CYS A 67 -0.83 -4.30 -25.84
N ASP A 68 -0.48 -3.19 -26.49
CA ASP A 68 0.91 -2.79 -26.74
C ASP A 68 1.44 -1.94 -25.57
N LYS A 69 2.73 -1.55 -25.65
CA LYS A 69 3.35 -0.67 -24.64
C LYS A 69 2.57 0.61 -24.35
N ASN A 70 1.88 1.18 -25.35
CA ASN A 70 1.14 2.43 -25.19
C ASN A 70 -0.21 2.18 -24.51
N SER A 71 -0.86 1.07 -24.85
CA SER A 71 -2.14 0.65 -24.27
C SER A 71 -1.98 0.36 -22.78
N TYR A 72 -0.97 -0.41 -22.38
CA TYR A 72 -0.69 -0.65 -20.95
C TYR A 72 -0.38 0.64 -20.18
N LEU A 73 0.42 1.54 -20.77
CA LEU A 73 0.72 2.81 -20.14
C LEU A 73 -0.53 3.69 -20.02
N ALA A 74 -1.35 3.77 -21.07
CA ALA A 74 -2.59 4.54 -21.07
C ALA A 74 -3.57 4.00 -20.02
N ILE A 75 -3.77 2.69 -19.94
CA ILE A 75 -4.65 2.04 -18.95
C ILE A 75 -4.23 2.42 -17.53
N THR A 76 -2.94 2.31 -17.22
CA THR A 76 -2.45 2.62 -15.86
C THR A 76 -2.44 4.10 -15.53
N LEU A 77 -2.13 4.97 -16.50
CA LEU A 77 -2.24 6.43 -16.33
C LEU A 77 -3.69 6.85 -16.12
N ILE A 78 -4.64 6.31 -16.89
CA ILE A 78 -6.08 6.56 -16.72
C ILE A 78 -6.52 6.09 -15.33
N GLY A 79 -6.05 4.91 -14.88
CA GLY A 79 -6.28 4.42 -13.53
C GLY A 79 -5.79 5.36 -12.43
N CYS A 80 -4.71 6.12 -12.68
CA CYS A 80 -4.21 7.12 -11.72
C CYS A 80 -5.03 8.41 -11.69
N LEU A 81 -5.66 8.80 -12.80
CA LEU A 81 -6.33 10.11 -12.94
C LEU A 81 -7.35 10.43 -11.84
N PRO A 82 -8.22 9.50 -11.39
CA PRO A 82 -9.14 9.76 -10.29
C PRO A 82 -8.42 10.32 -9.05
N GLY A 83 -7.25 9.79 -8.71
CA GLY A 83 -6.45 10.22 -7.56
C GLY A 83 -6.01 11.70 -7.58
N PHE A 84 -5.96 12.32 -8.75
CA PHE A 84 -5.53 13.71 -8.94
C PHE A 84 -6.70 14.63 -9.32
N VAL A 85 -7.55 14.19 -10.25
CA VAL A 85 -8.60 15.01 -10.86
C VAL A 85 -9.76 15.21 -9.88
N LEU A 86 -10.22 14.14 -9.23
CA LEU A 86 -11.43 14.22 -8.40
C LEU A 86 -11.22 15.05 -7.12
N PRO A 87 -10.10 14.97 -6.40
CA PRO A 87 -9.85 15.86 -5.25
C PRO A 87 -9.70 17.35 -5.64
N VAL A 88 -9.35 17.63 -6.90
CA VAL A 88 -9.28 19.01 -7.43
C VAL A 88 -10.68 19.53 -7.78
N LEU A 89 -11.50 18.72 -8.44
CA LEU A 89 -12.86 19.11 -8.86
C LEU A 89 -13.86 19.12 -7.70
N PHE A 90 -13.72 18.22 -6.74
CA PHE A 90 -14.67 18.01 -5.65
C PHE A 90 -14.00 18.07 -4.26
N PRO A 91 -13.33 19.18 -3.90
CA PRO A 91 -12.65 19.28 -2.61
C PRO A 91 -13.65 19.20 -1.45
N CYS A 92 -13.25 18.51 -0.37
CA CYS A 92 -14.03 18.48 0.86
C CYS A 92 -14.04 19.86 1.54
N ASP A 93 -15.02 20.11 2.40
CA ASP A 93 -15.19 21.41 3.06
C ASP A 93 -13.96 21.84 3.88
N ALA A 94 -13.24 20.85 4.45
CA ALA A 94 -12.02 21.11 5.19
C ALA A 94 -10.82 21.51 4.31
N ASP A 95 -10.86 21.24 3.01
CA ASP A 95 -9.81 21.55 2.04
C ASP A 95 -10.13 22.78 1.18
N ARG A 96 -11.38 23.26 1.19
CA ARG A 96 -11.80 24.46 0.46
C ARG A 96 -11.02 25.68 0.95
N GLY A 97 -10.49 26.45 0.01
CA GLY A 97 -9.69 27.65 0.30
C GLY A 97 -8.27 27.38 0.82
N LYS A 98 -7.88 26.11 1.06
CA LYS A 98 -6.50 25.78 1.46
C LYS A 98 -5.58 25.60 0.26
N PRO A 99 -4.29 26.00 0.37
CA PRO A 99 -3.30 25.67 -0.64
C PRO A 99 -3.12 24.15 -0.74
N TYR A 100 -2.81 23.65 -1.93
CA TYR A 100 -2.67 22.21 -2.20
C TYR A 100 -1.65 21.52 -1.28
N SER A 101 -0.56 22.19 -0.92
CA SER A 101 0.47 21.66 -0.01
C SER A 101 -0.04 21.33 1.41
N GLN A 102 -1.19 21.89 1.81
CA GLN A 102 -1.82 21.62 3.11
C GLN A 102 -2.92 20.57 3.04
N ARG A 103 -3.32 20.12 1.84
CA ARG A 103 -4.37 19.12 1.64
C ARG A 103 -3.77 17.72 1.74
N PHE A 104 -4.42 16.83 2.48
CA PHE A 104 -3.88 15.49 2.73
C PHE A 104 -3.68 14.70 1.44
N TRP A 105 -4.60 14.80 0.47
CA TRP A 105 -4.50 14.03 -0.78
C TRP A 105 -3.18 14.28 -1.51
N VAL A 106 -2.65 15.51 -1.49
CA VAL A 106 -1.37 15.84 -2.12
C VAL A 106 -0.21 15.21 -1.35
N LYS A 107 -0.25 15.28 -0.01
CA LYS A 107 0.76 14.69 0.87
C LYS A 107 0.79 13.17 0.71
N GLY A 108 -0.37 12.51 0.81
CA GLY A 108 -0.50 11.06 0.64
C GLY A 108 -0.01 10.60 -0.73
N THR A 109 -0.42 11.30 -1.79
CA THR A 109 0.06 11.03 -3.16
C THR A 109 1.57 11.17 -3.30
N ILE A 110 2.19 12.21 -2.73
CA ILE A 110 3.65 12.39 -2.79
C ILE A 110 4.36 11.29 -2.01
N TRP A 111 3.86 10.93 -0.83
CA TRP A 111 4.43 9.84 -0.05
C TRP A 111 4.43 8.54 -0.83
N ILE A 112 3.28 8.18 -1.42
CA ILE A 112 3.11 6.96 -2.22
C ILE A 112 3.96 7.01 -3.48
N ALA A 113 4.05 8.16 -4.16
CA ALA A 113 4.85 8.30 -5.36
C ALA A 113 6.35 8.09 -5.06
N ILE A 114 6.86 8.67 -3.97
CA ILE A 114 8.26 8.48 -3.56
C ILE A 114 8.50 7.02 -3.16
N PHE A 115 7.67 6.48 -2.26
CA PHE A 115 7.84 5.12 -1.76
C PHE A 115 7.70 4.07 -2.88
N GLY A 116 6.69 4.22 -3.74
CA GLY A 116 6.47 3.39 -4.91
C GLY A 116 7.58 3.50 -5.95
N PHE A 117 8.15 4.70 -6.15
CA PHE A 117 9.32 4.86 -7.02
C PHE A 117 10.51 4.08 -6.50
N TYR A 118 10.80 4.13 -5.20
CA TYR A 118 11.88 3.33 -4.61
C TYR A 118 11.64 1.82 -4.80
N GLY A 119 10.40 1.38 -4.57
CA GLY A 119 10.01 -0.01 -4.76
C GLY A 119 10.23 -0.52 -6.17
N ASN A 120 9.86 0.27 -7.18
CA ASN A 120 10.03 -0.12 -8.57
C ASN A 120 11.48 0.06 -9.05
N TYR A 121 12.14 1.17 -8.69
CA TYR A 121 13.45 1.50 -9.24
C TYR A 121 14.60 0.71 -8.60
N PHE A 122 14.58 0.57 -7.27
CA PHE A 122 15.67 -0.07 -6.52
C PHE A 122 15.29 -1.50 -6.12
N TRP A 123 14.10 -1.70 -5.57
CA TRP A 123 13.81 -2.94 -4.86
C TRP A 123 13.33 -4.06 -5.79
N THR A 124 12.74 -3.75 -6.95
CA THR A 124 12.38 -4.75 -7.96
C THR A 124 13.57 -5.64 -8.39
N HIS A 125 14.79 -5.09 -8.39
CA HIS A 125 16.00 -5.86 -8.71
C HIS A 125 16.31 -6.96 -7.71
N TYR A 126 15.90 -6.79 -6.44
CA TYR A 126 16.01 -7.86 -5.48
C TYR A 126 15.09 -9.02 -5.87
N PHE A 127 13.88 -8.78 -6.37
CA PHE A 127 13.02 -9.87 -6.86
C PHE A 127 13.60 -10.56 -8.10
N TYR A 128 14.20 -9.79 -9.01
CA TYR A 128 14.83 -10.35 -10.21
C TYR A 128 15.98 -11.30 -9.84
N GLN A 129 16.76 -10.95 -8.81
CA GLN A 129 17.89 -11.77 -8.36
C GLN A 129 17.48 -12.86 -7.35
N LEU A 130 16.50 -12.61 -6.49
CA LEU A 130 16.07 -13.53 -5.43
C LEU A 130 15.21 -14.67 -5.99
N LEU A 131 14.34 -14.36 -6.96
CA LEU A 131 13.29 -15.26 -7.45
C LEU A 131 13.38 -15.55 -8.96
N GLY A 132 14.37 -14.98 -9.66
CA GLY A 132 14.44 -15.05 -11.13
C GLY A 132 13.28 -14.35 -11.83
N ALA A 133 12.51 -13.53 -11.10
CA ALA A 133 11.25 -13.00 -11.60
C ALA A 133 11.49 -11.99 -12.73
N LYS A 134 10.77 -12.06 -13.85
CA LYS A 134 10.92 -11.10 -14.97
C LYS A 134 9.58 -10.76 -15.61
N TYR A 135 9.41 -9.47 -15.92
CA TYR A 135 8.31 -9.01 -16.78
C TYR A 135 8.69 -9.15 -18.26
N LEU A 136 7.86 -9.83 -19.03
CA LEU A 136 8.07 -10.11 -20.46
C LEU A 136 7.18 -9.28 -21.40
N PHE A 137 6.22 -8.53 -20.87
CA PHE A 137 5.33 -7.73 -21.70
C PHE A 137 6.04 -6.50 -22.29
N ASP A 138 5.56 -6.06 -23.46
CA ASP A 138 6.08 -4.87 -24.14
C ASP A 138 5.75 -3.61 -23.34
N SER A 139 6.78 -2.82 -23.03
CA SER A 139 6.65 -1.61 -22.21
C SER A 139 7.85 -0.68 -22.38
N TYR A 140 7.64 0.61 -22.11
CA TYR A 140 8.76 1.50 -21.80
C TYR A 140 9.41 1.04 -20.50
N ARG A 141 10.73 1.06 -20.39
CA ARG A 141 11.45 0.56 -19.22
C ARG A 141 12.38 1.60 -18.63
N ILE A 142 12.49 1.59 -17.32
CA ILE A 142 13.46 2.36 -16.54
C ILE A 142 14.18 1.37 -15.64
N ASN A 143 15.50 1.26 -15.79
CA ASN A 143 16.31 0.28 -15.05
C ASN A 143 15.74 -1.15 -15.20
N ASP A 144 15.42 -1.54 -16.45
CA ASP A 144 14.76 -2.79 -16.85
C ASP A 144 13.36 -3.08 -16.28
N VAL A 145 12.81 -2.18 -15.46
CA VAL A 145 11.46 -2.29 -14.92
C VAL A 145 10.45 -1.58 -15.82
N PRO A 146 9.34 -2.22 -16.21
CA PRO A 146 8.28 -1.58 -16.99
C PRO A 146 7.72 -0.32 -16.29
N VAL A 147 7.60 0.79 -17.03
CA VAL A 147 7.02 2.05 -16.54
C VAL A 147 5.59 1.85 -16.03
N VAL A 148 4.88 0.89 -16.63
CA VAL A 148 3.53 0.47 -16.24
C VAL A 148 3.49 -0.01 -14.77
N CYS A 149 4.57 -0.60 -14.25
CA CYS A 149 4.66 -1.00 -12.84
C CYS A 149 4.72 0.22 -11.91
N PHE A 150 5.41 1.29 -12.30
CA PHE A 150 5.48 2.53 -11.51
C PHE A 150 4.11 3.21 -11.42
N THR A 151 3.40 3.31 -12.55
CA THR A 151 2.07 3.92 -12.60
C THR A 151 1.03 3.04 -11.94
N SER A 152 1.07 1.71 -12.14
CA SER A 152 0.13 0.81 -11.45
C SER A 152 0.34 0.87 -9.94
N THR A 153 1.59 0.75 -9.47
CA THR A 153 1.96 0.79 -8.04
C THR A 153 1.29 1.95 -7.32
N PHE A 154 1.14 3.11 -7.95
CA PHE A 154 0.46 4.26 -7.35
C PHE A 154 -0.93 3.91 -6.81
N PHE A 155 -1.79 3.28 -7.62
CA PHE A 155 -3.15 2.95 -7.17
C PHE A 155 -3.19 1.69 -6.30
N TYR A 156 -2.29 0.73 -6.49
CA TYR A 156 -2.16 -0.42 -5.58
C TYR A 156 -1.80 0.05 -4.16
N PHE A 157 -0.72 0.82 -4.05
CA PHE A 157 -0.24 1.32 -2.76
C PHE A 157 -1.24 2.27 -2.14
N THR A 158 -1.90 3.13 -2.94
CA THR A 158 -3.00 3.96 -2.43
C THR A 158 -4.09 3.12 -1.78
N PHE A 159 -4.52 2.01 -2.40
CA PHE A 159 -5.48 1.12 -1.78
C PHE A 159 -4.92 0.46 -0.52
N TYR A 160 -3.73 -0.14 -0.58
CA TYR A 160 -3.14 -0.88 0.53
C TYR A 160 -2.96 -0.02 1.77
N PHE A 161 -2.37 1.17 1.61
CA PHE A 161 -2.11 2.09 2.71
C PHE A 161 -3.40 2.69 3.28
N SER A 162 -4.39 3.03 2.44
CA SER A 162 -5.68 3.50 2.92
C SER A 162 -6.46 2.40 3.64
N PHE A 163 -6.46 1.18 3.11
CA PHE A 163 -7.15 0.04 3.73
C PHE A 163 -6.49 -0.37 5.04
N SER A 164 -5.15 -0.40 5.10
CA SER A 164 -4.42 -0.68 6.34
C SER A 164 -4.72 0.36 7.41
N ASN A 165 -4.84 1.64 7.06
CA ASN A 165 -5.18 2.69 8.03
C ASN A 165 -6.53 2.42 8.74
N LEU A 166 -7.54 1.94 8.01
CA LEU A 166 -8.83 1.58 8.60
C LEU A 166 -8.69 0.45 9.62
N LEU A 167 -7.96 -0.61 9.25
CA LEU A 167 -7.75 -1.78 10.11
C LEU A 167 -6.92 -1.43 11.35
N LEU A 168 -5.82 -0.70 11.17
CA LEU A 168 -4.96 -0.24 12.27
C LEU A 168 -5.72 0.67 13.23
N ARG A 169 -6.52 1.62 12.71
CA ARG A 169 -7.34 2.50 13.55
C ARG A 169 -8.42 1.75 14.33
N ARG A 170 -9.06 0.77 13.67
CA ARG A 170 -10.05 -0.09 14.32
C ARG A 170 -9.40 -0.93 15.41
N LEU A 171 -8.24 -1.51 15.13
CA LEU A 171 -7.46 -2.28 16.09
C LEU A 171 -7.07 -1.42 17.30
N ALA A 172 -6.49 -0.24 17.07
CA ALA A 172 -6.11 0.70 18.13
C ALA A 172 -7.27 1.01 19.07
N THR A 173 -8.46 1.25 18.50
CA THR A 173 -9.69 1.50 19.28
C THR A 173 -10.12 0.26 20.06
N SER A 174 -10.05 -0.92 19.45
CA SER A 174 -10.45 -2.19 20.06
C SER A 174 -9.53 -2.61 21.20
N ILE A 175 -8.22 -2.34 21.13
CA ILE A 175 -7.24 -2.74 22.14
C ILE A 175 -6.94 -1.65 23.19
N ALA A 176 -7.57 -0.47 23.09
CA ALA A 176 -7.30 0.68 23.96
C ALA A 176 -7.49 0.39 25.47
N HIS A 177 -8.32 -0.60 25.81
CA HIS A 177 -8.58 -1.02 27.19
C HIS A 177 -7.52 -1.95 27.78
N LEU A 178 -6.62 -2.51 26.95
CA LEU A 178 -5.57 -3.44 27.36
C LEU A 178 -4.34 -2.70 27.92
N PRO A 179 -3.48 -3.36 28.71
CA PRO A 179 -2.23 -2.75 29.15
C PRO A 179 -1.27 -2.48 27.97
N ARG A 180 -0.41 -1.47 28.09
CA ARG A 180 0.46 -0.96 27.00
C ARG A 180 1.35 -2.03 26.35
N TYR A 181 1.85 -2.99 27.12
CA TYR A 181 2.66 -4.09 26.58
C TYR A 181 1.83 -4.99 25.64
N ALA A 182 0.61 -5.34 26.04
CA ALA A 182 -0.30 -6.14 25.23
C ALA A 182 -0.74 -5.38 23.98
N GLN A 183 -1.02 -4.07 24.10
CA GLN A 183 -1.31 -3.23 22.95
C GLN A 183 -0.16 -3.25 21.93
N SER A 184 1.08 -3.10 22.40
CA SER A 184 2.27 -3.08 21.54
C SER A 184 2.47 -4.41 20.82
N ILE A 185 2.34 -5.53 21.52
CA ILE A 185 2.46 -6.87 20.92
C ILE A 185 1.37 -7.06 19.86
N ILE A 186 0.11 -6.79 20.20
CA ILE A 186 -1.01 -6.98 19.27
C ILE A 186 -0.87 -6.06 18.05
N TRP A 187 -0.43 -4.81 18.25
CA TRP A 187 -0.19 -3.84 17.18
C TRP A 187 0.86 -4.33 16.18
N TRP A 188 2.03 -4.73 16.65
CA TRP A 188 3.10 -5.19 15.77
C TRP A 188 2.79 -6.54 15.12
N THR A 189 2.16 -7.46 15.84
CA THR A 189 1.67 -8.72 15.26
C THR A 189 0.65 -8.45 14.15
N ASN A 190 -0.25 -7.49 14.33
CA ASN A 190 -1.21 -7.14 13.28
C ASN A 190 -0.53 -6.52 12.05
N ILE A 191 0.45 -5.63 12.25
CA ILE A 191 1.23 -5.08 11.12
C ILE A 191 1.94 -6.20 10.36
N LEU A 192 2.58 -7.15 11.05
CA LEU A 192 3.26 -8.28 10.41
C LEU A 192 2.28 -9.14 9.59
N VAL A 193 1.15 -9.52 10.19
CA VAL A 193 0.12 -10.32 9.50
C VAL A 193 -0.46 -9.57 8.31
N LEU A 194 -0.82 -8.30 8.49
CA LEU A 194 -1.41 -7.49 7.43
C LEU A 194 -0.42 -7.31 6.26
N SER A 195 0.85 -7.05 6.58
CA SER A 195 1.92 -6.89 5.59
C SER A 195 2.12 -8.16 4.76
N TYR A 196 2.15 -9.31 5.43
CA TYR A 196 2.30 -10.59 4.75
C TYR A 196 1.07 -10.95 3.91
N VAL A 197 -0.14 -10.75 4.43
CA VAL A 197 -1.38 -10.99 3.67
C VAL A 197 -1.47 -10.09 2.44
N THR A 198 -1.11 -8.81 2.55
CA THR A 198 -1.05 -7.90 1.39
C THR A 198 -0.02 -8.38 0.36
N ALA A 199 1.16 -8.80 0.82
CA ALA A 199 2.20 -9.30 -0.07
C ALA A 199 1.79 -10.59 -0.81
N VAL A 200 1.15 -11.53 -0.11
CA VAL A 200 0.61 -12.76 -0.72
C VAL A 200 -0.49 -12.42 -1.74
N PHE A 201 -1.39 -11.50 -1.41
CA PHE A 201 -2.43 -11.08 -2.34
C PHE A 201 -1.84 -10.52 -3.64
N GLU A 202 -0.78 -9.70 -3.53
CA GLU A 202 -0.07 -9.22 -4.71
C GLU A 202 0.56 -10.37 -5.49
N ALA A 203 1.32 -11.25 -4.83
CA ALA A 203 2.01 -12.37 -5.48
C ALA A 203 1.03 -13.27 -6.25
N VAL A 204 -0.08 -13.67 -5.64
CA VAL A 204 -1.08 -14.53 -6.29
C VAL A 204 -1.80 -13.79 -7.43
N SER A 205 -1.97 -12.47 -7.33
CA SER A 205 -2.63 -11.69 -8.38
C SER A 205 -1.84 -11.61 -9.69
N ILE A 206 -0.51 -11.68 -9.63
CA ILE A 206 0.39 -11.62 -10.79
C ILE A 206 0.93 -12.99 -11.22
N GLU A 207 0.83 -14.00 -10.36
CA GLU A 207 1.29 -15.37 -10.63
C GLU A 207 0.65 -15.99 -11.89
N HIS A 208 -0.61 -15.65 -12.17
CA HIS A 208 -1.32 -16.16 -13.36
C HIS A 208 -1.04 -15.36 -14.62
N PHE A 209 -0.32 -14.24 -14.54
CA PHE A 209 -0.07 -13.40 -15.69
C PHE A 209 0.99 -14.06 -16.60
N PRO A 210 0.66 -14.46 -17.85
CA PRO A 210 1.57 -15.25 -18.68
C PRO A 210 2.84 -14.52 -19.11
N LEU A 211 2.88 -13.19 -18.94
CA LEU A 211 4.03 -12.35 -19.25
C LEU A 211 4.84 -12.00 -18.00
N TYR A 212 4.71 -12.82 -16.95
CA TYR A 212 5.53 -12.77 -15.75
C TYR A 212 6.09 -14.16 -15.45
N THR A 213 7.41 -14.31 -15.52
CA THR A 213 8.09 -15.59 -15.31
C THR A 213 8.79 -15.62 -13.98
N PHE A 214 8.82 -16.78 -13.34
CA PHE A 214 9.52 -17.08 -12.09
C PHE A 214 10.05 -18.52 -12.15
N ASP A 215 11.19 -18.79 -11.50
CA ASP A 215 11.85 -20.10 -11.57
C ASP A 215 11.11 -21.18 -10.76
N ASP A 216 10.64 -20.81 -9.58
CA ASP A 216 9.79 -21.65 -8.73
C ASP A 216 8.57 -20.88 -8.23
N ARG A 217 7.39 -21.41 -8.56
CA ARG A 217 6.08 -20.84 -8.22
C ARG A 217 5.86 -20.80 -6.71
N GLU A 218 6.23 -21.87 -6.02
CA GLU A 218 5.99 -21.99 -4.59
C GLU A 218 6.87 -21.02 -3.80
N SER A 219 8.16 -20.96 -4.12
CA SER A 219 9.10 -19.97 -3.57
C SER A 219 8.69 -18.54 -3.89
N PHE A 220 8.15 -18.27 -5.09
CA PHE A 220 7.67 -16.94 -5.45
C PHE A 220 6.53 -16.48 -4.52
N VAL A 221 5.52 -17.32 -4.31
CA VAL A 221 4.37 -16.96 -3.46
C VAL A 221 4.72 -16.94 -1.98
N THR A 222 5.61 -17.81 -1.51
CA THR A 222 5.95 -17.91 -0.08
C THR A 222 7.04 -16.90 0.29
N ILE A 223 8.26 -17.14 -0.18
CA ILE A 223 9.45 -16.36 0.15
C ILE A 223 9.40 -14.98 -0.50
N GLY A 224 8.94 -14.90 -1.75
CA GLY A 224 8.73 -13.61 -2.41
C GLY A 224 7.75 -12.73 -1.65
N SER A 225 6.67 -13.29 -1.12
CA SER A 225 5.74 -12.54 -0.27
C SER A 225 6.34 -12.15 1.08
N MET A 226 7.17 -12.99 1.70
CA MET A 226 7.88 -12.61 2.93
C MET A 226 8.83 -11.44 2.69
N PHE A 227 9.58 -11.48 1.59
CA PHE A 227 10.50 -10.42 1.19
C PHE A 227 9.74 -9.13 0.85
N TYR A 228 8.64 -9.23 0.12
CA TYR A 228 7.79 -8.09 -0.23
C TYR A 228 7.07 -7.50 0.99
N ALA A 229 6.70 -8.33 1.97
CA ALA A 229 6.05 -7.88 3.20
C ALA A 229 6.90 -6.86 3.97
N LEU A 230 8.23 -6.89 3.84
CA LEU A 230 9.14 -5.92 4.46
C LEU A 230 8.81 -4.46 4.07
N TYR A 231 8.25 -4.25 2.88
CA TYR A 231 7.83 -2.93 2.41
C TYR A 231 6.72 -2.39 3.32
N PHE A 232 5.75 -3.24 3.62
CA PHE A 232 4.53 -2.89 4.33
C PHE A 232 4.73 -2.88 5.85
N VAL A 233 5.65 -3.70 6.38
CA VAL A 233 6.01 -3.69 7.81
C VAL A 233 6.47 -2.30 8.25
N VAL A 234 7.22 -1.61 7.37
CA VAL A 234 7.66 -0.23 7.59
C VAL A 234 6.62 0.77 7.07
N GLY A 235 6.12 0.55 5.85
CA GLY A 235 5.26 1.50 5.17
C GLY A 235 3.94 1.75 5.89
N PHE A 236 3.25 0.70 6.34
CA PHE A 236 1.93 0.82 6.97
C PHE A 236 1.95 1.72 8.21
N PRO A 237 2.79 1.49 9.24
CA PRO A 237 2.80 2.37 10.40
C PRO A 237 3.27 3.80 10.05
N MET A 238 4.19 3.98 9.10
CA MET A 238 4.69 5.31 8.73
C MET A 238 3.64 6.13 7.96
N PHE A 239 2.95 5.52 7.00
CA PHE A 239 1.85 6.18 6.30
C PHE A 239 0.64 6.41 7.23
N PHE A 240 0.35 5.46 8.12
CA PHE A 240 -0.69 5.61 9.13
C PHE A 240 -0.46 6.85 10.00
N ALA A 241 0.79 7.12 10.40
CA ALA A 241 1.12 8.28 11.24
C ALA A 241 0.92 9.64 10.55
N LEU A 242 0.88 9.71 9.21
CA LEU A 242 0.74 10.98 8.50
C LEU A 242 -0.58 11.67 8.81
N ASP A 243 -0.51 12.89 9.36
CA ASP A 243 -1.66 13.73 9.73
C ASP A 243 -2.76 12.98 10.53
N GLU A 244 -2.38 11.95 11.29
CA GLU A 244 -3.26 11.27 12.24
C GLU A 244 -3.31 12.06 13.55
N TYR A 245 -4.52 12.31 14.07
CA TYR A 245 -4.67 12.99 15.35
C TYR A 245 -4.70 11.97 16.49
N GLU A 246 -3.77 12.08 17.46
CA GLU A 246 -3.85 11.32 18.72
C GLU A 246 -5.18 11.64 19.42
N GLN A 247 -5.97 10.61 19.72
CA GLN A 247 -7.23 10.76 20.48
C GLN A 247 -7.00 11.21 21.93
N GLU A 248 -5.79 11.04 22.46
CA GLU A 248 -5.51 11.14 23.90
C GLU A 248 -5.14 12.56 24.37
N LYS A 249 -4.68 13.45 23.47
CA LYS A 249 -4.35 14.83 23.84
C LYS A 249 -5.50 15.77 23.48
N ALA A 250 -6.38 15.94 24.45
CA ALA A 250 -7.44 16.95 24.45
C ALA A 250 -6.93 18.40 24.49
N ASP A 251 -5.62 18.63 24.40
CA ASP A 251 -5.05 19.94 24.10
C ASP A 251 -4.96 20.11 22.58
N ALA A 252 -6.09 20.50 22.00
CA ALA A 252 -6.28 20.83 20.58
C ALA A 252 -5.48 22.05 20.10
N THR A 253 -4.32 22.33 20.69
CA THR A 253 -3.54 23.54 20.43
C THR A 253 -2.43 23.32 19.40
N ILE A 254 -2.01 22.07 19.13
CA ILE A 254 -1.05 21.78 18.05
C ILE A 254 -1.40 20.45 17.38
N ALA A 255 -2.47 20.46 16.58
CA ALA A 255 -2.55 19.54 15.44
C ALA A 255 -1.33 19.82 14.56
N ARG A 256 -0.25 19.03 14.68
CA ARG A 256 0.97 19.22 13.86
C ARG A 256 0.58 18.95 12.41
N ASN A 257 0.41 20.03 11.65
CA ASN A 257 0.16 19.94 10.22
C ASN A 257 1.47 19.59 9.54
N ILE A 258 1.65 18.34 9.11
CA ILE A 258 2.89 17.88 8.49
C ILE A 258 3.08 18.61 7.17
N THR A 259 4.23 19.23 6.96
CA THR A 259 4.53 19.94 5.71
C THR A 259 4.80 18.96 4.56
N LEU A 260 4.72 19.45 3.32
CA LEU A 260 5.02 18.63 2.15
C LEU A 260 6.46 18.07 2.17
N GLN A 261 7.40 18.89 2.66
CA GLN A 261 8.80 18.49 2.80
C GLN A 261 8.96 17.39 3.85
N GLU A 262 8.32 17.53 5.02
CA GLU A 262 8.34 16.48 6.05
C GLU A 262 7.73 15.18 5.55
N THR A 263 6.65 15.24 4.76
CA THR A 263 6.07 14.06 4.12
C THR A 263 7.05 13.39 3.16
N ALA A 264 7.75 14.17 2.33
CA ALA A 264 8.74 13.62 1.41
C ALA A 264 9.93 12.99 2.15
N VAL A 265 10.44 13.67 3.19
CA VAL A 265 11.52 13.14 4.05
C VAL A 265 11.06 11.87 4.77
N ASN A 266 9.82 11.83 5.26
CA ASN A 266 9.24 10.65 5.89
C ASN A 266 9.17 9.47 4.90
N ALA A 267 8.73 9.69 3.65
CA ALA A 267 8.71 8.67 2.61
C ALA A 267 10.11 8.14 2.27
N CYS A 268 11.09 9.04 2.11
CA CYS A 268 12.49 8.66 1.90
C CYS A 268 13.06 7.88 3.09
N GLY A 269 12.72 8.27 4.32
CA GLY A 269 13.11 7.57 5.54
C GLY A 269 12.52 6.16 5.60
N ALA A 270 11.24 6.01 5.28
CA ALA A 270 10.58 4.71 5.16
C ALA A 270 11.30 3.83 4.11
N ALA A 271 11.59 4.40 2.94
CA ALA A 271 12.30 3.71 1.88
C ALA A 271 13.72 3.31 2.28
N ALA A 272 14.46 4.16 3.00
CA ALA A 272 15.79 3.84 3.49
C ALA A 272 15.75 2.65 4.48
N ILE A 273 14.79 2.64 5.41
CA ILE A 273 14.61 1.53 6.36
C ILE A 273 14.29 0.23 5.62
N VAL A 274 13.34 0.26 4.68
CA VAL A 274 13.03 -0.93 3.85
C VAL A 274 14.28 -1.40 3.13
N THR A 275 15.02 -0.51 2.49
CA THR A 275 16.26 -0.86 1.77
C THR A 275 17.25 -1.57 2.69
N VAL A 276 17.43 -1.11 3.92
CA VAL A 276 18.29 -1.79 4.91
C VAL A 276 17.75 -3.16 5.27
N LEU A 277 16.43 -3.31 5.46
CA LEU A 277 15.83 -4.63 5.74
C LEU A 277 16.01 -5.61 4.58
N LEU A 278 15.84 -5.16 3.34
CA LEU A 278 16.09 -5.97 2.15
C LEU A 278 17.57 -6.36 2.03
N ASP A 279 18.47 -5.44 2.37
CA ASP A 279 19.92 -5.69 2.35
C ASP A 279 20.33 -6.68 3.44
N VAL A 280 19.77 -6.55 4.66
CA VAL A 280 19.96 -7.51 5.74
C VAL A 280 19.49 -8.89 5.30
N TRP A 281 18.27 -9.00 4.74
CA TRP A 281 17.78 -10.27 4.20
C TRP A 281 18.74 -10.85 3.17
N ARG A 282 19.18 -10.05 2.19
CA ARG A 282 20.14 -10.49 1.17
C ARG A 282 21.44 -11.01 1.78
N LEU A 283 21.95 -10.36 2.84
CA LEU A 283 23.20 -10.73 3.50
C LEU A 283 23.07 -11.96 4.41
N THR A 284 21.92 -12.15 5.05
CA THR A 284 21.72 -13.26 6.01
C THR A 284 21.15 -14.51 5.36
N LEU A 285 20.22 -14.36 4.42
CA LEU A 285 19.47 -15.46 3.80
C LEU A 285 19.85 -15.71 2.34
N GLY A 286 20.50 -14.76 1.65
CA GLY A 286 20.99 -14.94 0.27
C GLY A 286 19.89 -14.92 -0.80
N SER A 287 20.25 -15.27 -2.05
CA SER A 287 19.29 -15.57 -3.12
C SER A 287 18.96 -17.06 -3.13
N LEU A 288 17.73 -17.44 -3.51
CA LEU A 288 17.34 -18.86 -3.57
C LEU A 288 18.07 -19.63 -4.68
N GLU A 289 18.51 -18.93 -5.72
CA GLU A 289 19.39 -19.47 -6.76
C GLU A 289 20.68 -20.08 -6.15
N GLN A 290 21.16 -19.52 -5.04
CA GLN A 290 22.34 -19.99 -4.30
C GLN A 290 22.04 -21.05 -3.23
N LEU A 291 20.79 -21.17 -2.76
CA LEU A 291 20.40 -22.25 -1.84
C LEU A 291 20.21 -23.59 -2.57
N GLY A 292 19.88 -23.57 -3.86
CA GLY A 292 19.79 -24.77 -4.71
C GLY A 292 21.13 -25.19 -5.34
N SER A 293 22.06 -24.24 -5.53
CA SER A 293 23.37 -24.48 -6.12
C SER A 293 24.44 -23.97 -5.17
N GLY A 294 25.09 -24.87 -4.42
CA GLY A 294 26.11 -24.51 -3.44
C GLY A 294 27.24 -23.68 -4.07
N MET A 295 27.13 -22.36 -4.04
CA MET A 295 28.18 -21.44 -4.40
C MET A 295 27.95 -20.04 -3.82
N THR A 296 28.91 -19.64 -2.99
CA THR A 296 29.08 -18.32 -2.41
C THR A 296 29.43 -17.30 -3.50
N SER A 297 28.45 -16.56 -4.00
CA SER A 297 28.75 -15.32 -4.75
C SER A 297 28.01 -14.14 -4.13
N ARG A 298 28.77 -13.17 -3.61
CA ARG A 298 28.21 -11.91 -3.13
C ARG A 298 27.69 -11.13 -4.34
N LEU A 299 26.37 -10.96 -4.41
CA LEU A 299 25.72 -10.27 -5.52
C LEU A 299 26.09 -8.77 -5.51
N PRO A 300 26.47 -8.18 -6.65
CA PRO A 300 26.67 -6.74 -6.77
C PRO A 300 25.34 -5.98 -6.68
N PHE A 301 25.39 -4.75 -6.15
CA PHE A 301 24.24 -3.85 -5.95
C PHE A 301 23.53 -3.42 -7.24
N VAL A 302 24.12 -3.67 -8.41
CA VAL A 302 23.61 -3.23 -9.72
C VAL A 302 23.43 -4.43 -10.64
N TYR A 303 22.19 -4.65 -11.11
CA TYR A 303 21.89 -5.62 -12.15
C TYR A 303 22.59 -5.21 -13.45
N GLN A 304 23.44 -6.07 -13.99
CA GLN A 304 23.95 -5.93 -15.37
C GLN A 304 23.12 -6.85 -16.27
N SER A 305 22.28 -6.22 -17.09
CA SER A 305 21.52 -6.87 -18.15
C SER A 305 22.47 -7.40 -19.23
N ASN A 306 22.72 -8.71 -19.23
CA ASN A 306 23.31 -9.39 -20.37
C ASN A 306 22.19 -9.62 -21.39
N THR A 307 22.17 -8.78 -22.42
CA THR A 307 21.17 -8.75 -23.50
C THR A 307 21.55 -9.74 -24.59
N THR A 308 21.08 -10.98 -24.50
CA THR A 308 20.92 -11.90 -25.64
C THR A 308 19.96 -13.00 -25.25
N ASP A 309 18.65 -12.76 -25.32
CA ASP A 309 17.66 -13.84 -25.46
C ASP A 309 16.41 -13.33 -26.19
N THR A 310 16.20 -13.88 -27.37
CA THR A 310 15.13 -13.59 -28.33
C THR A 310 13.78 -14.10 -27.82
N ILE A 311 12.80 -13.21 -27.69
CA ILE A 311 11.44 -13.55 -27.23
C ILE A 311 10.64 -14.19 -28.37
N CYS A 312 10.18 -15.43 -28.17
CA CYS A 312 9.27 -16.14 -29.07
C CYS A 312 7.88 -15.46 -29.09
N GLN A 313 7.44 -15.01 -30.27
CA GLN A 313 6.07 -14.59 -30.52
C GLN A 313 5.18 -15.81 -30.78
N VAL A 314 4.09 -15.98 -30.03
CA VAL A 314 3.05 -16.98 -30.32
C VAL A 314 1.75 -16.26 -30.69
N SER A 315 1.24 -16.55 -31.90
CA SER A 315 -0.01 -16.03 -32.49
C SER A 315 -1.25 -16.72 -31.90
N PRO A 316 -2.44 -16.07 -31.77
CA PRO A 316 -3.58 -16.64 -31.07
C PRO A 316 -4.64 -17.28 -32.00
N GLU A 317 -5.17 -18.42 -31.59
CA GLU A 317 -6.50 -18.91 -31.98
C GLU A 317 -7.45 -18.85 -30.76
N HIS A 318 -8.72 -18.52 -31.02
CA HIS A 318 -9.88 -18.35 -30.13
C HIS A 318 -10.11 -17.00 -29.43
N VAL A 319 -11.23 -16.37 -29.80
CA VAL A 319 -11.82 -15.15 -29.23
C VAL A 319 -12.98 -15.55 -28.31
N ILE A 320 -12.94 -15.13 -27.05
CA ILE A 320 -13.96 -15.43 -26.01
C ILE A 320 -14.95 -14.24 -25.94
N THR A 321 -16.24 -14.50 -25.70
CA THR A 321 -17.31 -13.49 -25.67
C THR A 321 -17.43 -12.76 -24.32
N MET A 322 -18.00 -11.55 -24.28
CA MET A 322 -18.11 -10.73 -23.05
C MET A 322 -18.89 -11.39 -21.90
N SER A 323 -19.86 -12.26 -22.18
CA SER A 323 -20.61 -12.98 -21.15
C SER A 323 -19.77 -14.03 -20.42
N GLU A 324 -18.78 -14.62 -21.08
CA GLU A 324 -17.88 -15.60 -20.49
C GLU A 324 -16.83 -14.94 -19.59
N CYS A 325 -16.46 -13.67 -19.85
CA CYS A 325 -15.54 -12.91 -19.02
C CYS A 325 -16.06 -12.68 -17.58
N ALA A 326 -17.38 -12.52 -17.39
CA ALA A 326 -17.97 -12.26 -16.08
C ALA A 326 -17.95 -13.51 -15.16
N GLU A 327 -18.14 -14.70 -15.72
CA GLU A 327 -18.05 -15.96 -14.96
C GLU A 327 -16.60 -16.36 -14.68
N VAL A 328 -15.68 -16.11 -15.63
CA VAL A 328 -14.23 -16.26 -15.40
C VAL A 328 -13.76 -15.33 -14.27
N ALA A 329 -14.23 -14.08 -14.24
CA ALA A 329 -13.88 -13.12 -13.18
C ALA A 329 -14.36 -13.58 -11.78
N LYS A 330 -15.56 -14.17 -11.67
CA LYS A 330 -16.08 -14.72 -10.40
C LYS A 330 -15.30 -15.95 -9.94
N GLY A 331 -15.03 -16.89 -10.85
CA GLY A 331 -14.25 -18.10 -10.55
C GLY A 331 -12.83 -17.75 -10.11
N TRP A 332 -12.21 -16.79 -10.81
CA TRP A 332 -10.89 -16.27 -10.47
C TRP A 332 -10.87 -15.66 -9.07
N ALA A 333 -11.80 -14.77 -8.72
CA ALA A 333 -11.83 -14.15 -7.40
C ALA A 333 -11.90 -15.19 -6.25
N ASN A 334 -12.72 -16.23 -6.41
CA ASN A 334 -12.90 -17.26 -5.38
C ASN A 334 -11.68 -18.19 -5.23
N ASP A 335 -11.01 -18.52 -6.34
CA ASP A 335 -9.75 -19.26 -6.38
C ASP A 335 -8.62 -18.48 -5.70
N GLN A 336 -8.54 -17.18 -5.94
CA GLN A 336 -7.56 -16.28 -5.33
C GLN A 336 -7.69 -16.24 -3.80
N PHE A 337 -8.91 -16.09 -3.26
CA PHE A 337 -9.13 -16.09 -1.80
C PHE A 337 -8.70 -17.40 -1.14
N THR A 338 -8.99 -18.54 -1.77
CA THR A 338 -8.64 -19.86 -1.22
C THR A 338 -7.12 -20.06 -1.21
N LYS A 339 -6.43 -19.61 -2.25
CA LYS A 339 -4.96 -19.70 -2.38
C LYS A 339 -4.20 -18.77 -1.46
N VAL A 340 -4.75 -17.57 -1.23
CA VAL A 340 -4.20 -16.67 -0.21
C VAL A 340 -4.26 -17.35 1.16
N ALA A 341 -5.39 -17.97 1.51
CA ALA A 341 -5.53 -18.67 2.78
C ALA A 341 -4.54 -19.84 2.93
N SER A 342 -4.34 -20.66 1.90
CA SER A 342 -3.39 -21.78 1.94
C SER A 342 -1.94 -21.31 1.99
N SER A 343 -1.57 -20.28 1.22
CA SER A 343 -0.21 -19.73 1.20
C SER A 343 0.16 -19.05 2.51
N VAL A 344 -0.83 -18.41 3.16
CA VAL A 344 -0.63 -17.86 4.51
C VAL A 344 -0.33 -18.97 5.52
N GLN A 345 -1.08 -20.07 5.48
CA GLN A 345 -0.82 -21.22 6.36
C GLN A 345 0.55 -21.86 6.11
N HIS A 346 0.94 -22.02 4.84
CA HIS A 346 2.23 -22.63 4.50
C HIS A 346 3.42 -21.75 4.90
N GLY A 347 3.36 -20.43 4.64
CA GLY A 347 4.42 -19.52 5.06
C GLY A 347 4.59 -19.43 6.58
N LEU A 348 3.49 -19.50 7.34
CA LEU A 348 3.55 -19.59 8.81
C LEU A 348 4.23 -20.88 9.28
N ALA A 349 4.00 -22.01 8.61
CA ALA A 349 4.66 -23.28 8.92
C ALA A 349 6.17 -23.25 8.60
N GLN A 350 6.57 -22.65 7.47
CA GLN A 350 7.99 -22.49 7.14
C GLN A 350 8.70 -21.54 8.11
N LEU A 351 8.04 -20.46 8.56
CA LEU A 351 8.57 -19.57 9.59
C LEU A 351 8.80 -20.32 10.91
N ASP A 352 7.85 -21.16 11.32
CA ASP A 352 7.95 -21.99 12.52
C ASP A 352 9.09 -23.01 12.40
N GLN A 353 9.30 -23.58 11.21
CA GLN A 353 10.43 -24.46 10.91
C GLN A 353 11.78 -23.72 10.94
N ALA A 354 11.84 -22.49 10.44
CA ALA A 354 13.04 -21.63 10.49
C ALA A 354 13.37 -21.20 11.93
N ILE A 355 12.36 -20.92 12.75
CA ILE A 355 12.52 -20.57 14.17
C ILE A 355 12.95 -21.79 15.00
N SER A 356 12.31 -22.95 14.79
CA SER A 356 12.59 -24.20 15.52
C SER A 356 13.91 -24.86 15.15
N SER A 357 14.46 -24.58 13.96
CA SER A 357 15.78 -25.06 13.53
C SER A 357 16.98 -24.30 14.14
N GLY A 358 16.76 -23.40 15.11
CA GLY A 358 17.82 -22.88 15.99
C GLY A 358 18.50 -21.58 15.56
N TRP A 359 17.80 -20.70 14.84
CA TRP A 359 18.34 -19.41 14.37
C TRP A 359 18.67 -18.38 15.48
N LEU A 360 18.33 -18.63 16.75
CA LEU A 360 18.78 -17.84 17.90
C LEU A 360 20.12 -18.32 18.49
N GLY A 361 20.75 -19.36 17.93
CA GLY A 361 21.99 -19.93 18.45
C GLY A 361 23.29 -19.17 18.12
N TYR A 362 23.24 -18.08 17.35
CA TYR A 362 24.43 -17.31 16.93
C TYR A 362 24.63 -15.98 17.67
N TRP A 363 23.99 -15.81 18.82
CA TRP A 363 24.33 -14.77 19.80
C TRP A 363 24.56 -15.41 21.17
N HIS A 364 25.69 -16.12 21.31
CA HIS A 364 26.33 -16.38 22.59
C HIS A 364 27.84 -16.33 22.45
#